data_AF-W9HKM3-F1
#
_entry.id   AF-W9HKM3-F1
#
_cell.length_a   1.000
_cell.length_b   1.000
_cell.length_c   1.000
_cell.angle_alpha   90.00
_cell.angle_beta   90.00
_cell.angle_gamma   90.00
#
_symmetry.space_group_name_H-M   'P 1'
#
loop_
_entity.id
_entity.type
_entity.pdbx_description
1 polymer ?
#
loop_
_entity_poly.entity_id
_entity_poly.type
_entity_poly.pdbx_seq_one_letter_code
_entity_poly.pdbx_strand_id
1 'polypeptide(L)'
;MQLESREKFIGWLLSQDPSLPIFHISGKLGSGKSTLMKFLCSHHKAEDALIKWAGAKKLAFTSFFFWRNGSKAQKSLDGLCRTILHDVLRERLDLIPEVFSGQWSQAKQGPWRVENRQEIPSSVIKGALERLLQNKKLYQQHRFCIFIDGLDEFEPGVQDGLYYIDLVNVLRQWTIHADGNLKLCLSSREEGVFMDEYESDPGFPLQDLTRFDMQNYVRSRLSNLEDEDLKGEFVNDIPDKSSGIFLWTYLVVKTIRNKMTHKATSETLRKHLNMLPRGVESLFHHILQQLEPGDARKTLRIIDSLQTAKSIPLELPMLAFFLLDEYDRDLKFSLRDGLES
;
A
#
# COMPACT_ATOMS: atom_id res chain seq x y z
N MET A 1 -14.20 -0.87 -19.68
CA MET A 1 -13.74 -0.98 -18.28
C MET A 1 -12.42 -0.27 -18.00
N GLN A 2 -11.22 -0.79 -18.35
CA GLN A 2 -9.95 -0.11 -18.03
C GLN A 2 -9.86 1.34 -18.57
N LEU A 3 -10.27 1.56 -19.82
CA LEU A 3 -10.28 2.89 -20.43
C LEU A 3 -11.23 3.84 -19.68
N GLU A 4 -12.45 3.38 -19.40
CA GLU A 4 -13.47 4.15 -18.65
C GLU A 4 -12.98 4.49 -17.23
N SER A 5 -12.36 3.54 -16.52
CA SER A 5 -11.80 3.79 -15.18
C SER A 5 -10.66 4.82 -15.22
N ARG A 6 -9.84 4.78 -16.28
CA ARG A 6 -8.78 5.78 -16.50
C ARG A 6 -9.39 7.16 -16.82
N GLU A 7 -10.41 7.23 -17.65
CA GLU A 7 -11.12 8.47 -17.96
C GLU A 7 -11.81 9.03 -16.72
N LYS A 8 -12.44 8.17 -15.89
CA LYS A 8 -13.03 8.54 -14.61
C LYS A 8 -12.00 9.15 -13.65
N PHE A 9 -10.83 8.53 -13.52
CA PHE A 9 -9.76 9.03 -12.66
C PHE A 9 -9.17 10.35 -13.15
N ILE A 10 -8.84 10.44 -14.44
CA ILE A 10 -8.31 11.69 -15.02
C ILE A 10 -9.36 12.81 -15.00
N GLY A 11 -10.62 12.48 -15.28
CA GLY A 11 -11.75 13.40 -15.18
C GLY A 11 -11.91 13.93 -13.75
N TRP A 12 -11.80 13.06 -12.75
CA TRP A 12 -11.78 13.49 -11.35
C TRP A 12 -10.58 14.42 -11.05
N LEU A 13 -9.36 14.09 -11.50
CA LEU A 13 -8.19 14.95 -11.29
C LEU A 13 -8.35 16.34 -11.91
N LEU A 14 -8.99 16.44 -13.07
CA LEU A 14 -9.24 17.71 -13.76
C LEU A 14 -10.43 18.48 -13.20
N SER A 15 -11.38 17.79 -12.57
CA SER A 15 -12.63 18.37 -12.07
C SER A 15 -12.37 19.45 -11.02
N GLN A 16 -13.08 20.56 -11.15
CA GLN A 16 -13.15 21.63 -10.16
C GLN A 16 -14.43 21.57 -9.34
N ASP A 17 -15.22 20.50 -9.48
CA ASP A 17 -16.46 20.29 -8.74
C ASP A 17 -16.15 20.15 -7.23
N PRO A 18 -16.64 21.08 -6.38
CA PRO A 18 -16.45 21.01 -4.94
C PRO A 18 -17.08 19.77 -4.29
N SER A 19 -18.06 19.14 -4.93
CA SER A 19 -18.77 17.98 -4.40
C SER A 19 -18.00 16.67 -4.52
N LEU A 20 -16.89 16.64 -5.27
CA LEU A 20 -16.10 15.43 -5.53
C LEU A 20 -14.64 15.56 -5.05
N PRO A 21 -14.38 15.84 -3.75
CA PRO A 21 -13.02 16.01 -3.25
C PRO A 21 -12.27 14.69 -3.08
N ILE A 22 -12.98 13.56 -3.00
CA ILE A 22 -12.41 12.24 -2.71
C ILE A 22 -12.54 11.33 -3.93
N PHE A 23 -11.54 10.47 -4.14
CA PHE A 23 -11.58 9.34 -5.05
C PHE A 23 -11.16 8.07 -4.31
N HIS A 24 -11.96 7.02 -4.35
CA HIS A 24 -11.70 5.78 -3.60
C HIS A 24 -11.36 4.60 -4.51
N ILE A 25 -10.19 4.03 -4.32
CA ILE A 25 -9.72 2.82 -5.02
C ILE A 25 -9.81 1.66 -4.03
N SER A 26 -10.82 0.81 -4.22
CA SER A 26 -10.99 -0.38 -3.39
C SER A 26 -10.30 -1.59 -4.04
N GLY A 27 -10.13 -2.65 -3.25
CA GLY A 27 -9.96 -3.96 -3.83
C GLY A 27 -9.31 -5.01 -2.93
N LYS A 28 -9.25 -6.23 -3.46
CA LYS A 28 -8.77 -7.41 -2.73
C LYS A 28 -7.32 -7.31 -2.26
N LEU A 29 -6.95 -8.10 -1.26
CA LEU A 29 -5.55 -8.25 -0.86
C LEU A 29 -4.72 -8.78 -2.04
N GLY A 30 -3.58 -8.14 -2.33
CA GLY A 30 -2.69 -8.58 -3.39
C GLY A 30 -3.20 -8.29 -4.81
N SER A 31 -4.26 -7.50 -4.99
CA SER A 31 -4.73 -7.05 -6.31
C SER A 31 -3.79 -6.03 -6.97
N GLY A 32 -2.88 -5.41 -6.20
CA GLY A 32 -1.91 -4.44 -6.70
C GLY A 32 -2.22 -2.99 -6.39
N LYS A 33 -3.09 -2.68 -5.41
CA LYS A 33 -3.47 -1.31 -5.02
C LYS A 33 -2.26 -0.41 -4.75
N SER A 34 -1.35 -0.84 -3.88
CA SER A 34 -0.13 -0.08 -3.57
C SER A 34 0.77 0.11 -4.79
N THR A 35 0.79 -0.86 -5.72
CA THR A 35 1.52 -0.73 -6.99
C THR A 35 0.87 0.35 -7.86
N LEU A 36 -0.46 0.34 -7.98
CA LEU A 36 -1.21 1.37 -8.70
C LEU A 36 -1.00 2.74 -8.06
N MET A 37 -1.12 2.88 -6.73
CA MET A 37 -0.93 4.15 -6.03
C MET A 37 0.46 4.72 -6.26
N LYS A 38 1.53 3.90 -6.16
CA LYS A 38 2.91 4.32 -6.47
C LYS A 38 3.08 4.74 -7.92
N PHE A 39 2.47 3.99 -8.85
CA PHE A 39 2.45 4.33 -10.25
C PHE A 39 1.79 5.70 -10.47
N LEU A 40 0.59 5.92 -9.90
CA LEU A 40 -0.14 7.17 -10.05
C LEU A 40 0.62 8.38 -9.48
N CYS A 41 1.33 8.23 -8.35
CA CYS A 41 2.12 9.30 -7.74
C CYS A 41 3.26 9.83 -8.64
N SER A 42 3.77 9.01 -9.56
CA SER A 42 4.93 9.34 -10.41
C SER A 42 4.60 9.38 -11.89
N HIS A 43 3.33 9.23 -12.27
CA HIS A 43 2.94 9.13 -13.66
C HIS A 43 2.69 10.50 -14.29
N HIS A 44 3.41 10.83 -15.36
CA HIS A 44 3.32 12.11 -16.08
C HIS A 44 1.88 12.56 -16.39
N LYS A 45 0.98 11.67 -16.81
CA LYS A 45 -0.44 12.06 -17.08
C LYS A 45 -1.22 12.51 -15.84
N ALA A 46 -0.90 11.95 -14.67
CA ALA A 46 -1.53 12.38 -13.42
C ALA A 46 -0.97 13.74 -13.01
N GLU A 47 0.35 13.93 -13.13
CA GLU A 47 1.03 15.20 -12.92
C GLU A 47 0.49 16.29 -13.87
N ASP A 48 0.42 16.04 -15.18
CA ASP A 48 -0.14 16.95 -16.18
C ASP A 48 -1.58 17.34 -15.85
N ALA A 49 -2.40 16.37 -15.40
CA ALA A 49 -3.78 16.64 -15.00
C ALA A 49 -3.85 17.51 -13.74
N LEU A 50 -2.99 17.27 -12.76
CA LEU A 50 -2.91 18.08 -11.54
C LEU A 50 -2.39 19.50 -11.81
N ILE A 51 -1.42 19.66 -12.70
CA ILE A 51 -0.91 20.98 -13.13
C ILE A 51 -2.03 21.75 -13.85
N LYS A 52 -2.74 21.10 -14.77
CA LYS A 52 -3.90 21.70 -15.46
C LYS A 52 -5.01 22.07 -14.49
N TRP A 53 -5.31 21.20 -13.52
CA TRP A 53 -6.24 21.50 -12.45
C TRP A 53 -5.76 22.70 -11.66
N ALA A 54 -4.52 22.74 -11.17
CA ALA A 54 -3.97 23.84 -10.39
C ALA A 54 -4.11 25.21 -11.08
N GLY A 55 -3.92 25.25 -12.40
CA GLY A 55 -4.06 26.47 -13.20
C GLY A 55 -3.07 27.55 -12.73
N ALA A 56 -3.59 28.72 -12.34
CA ALA A 56 -2.76 29.80 -11.81
C ALA A 56 -2.40 29.63 -10.32
N LYS A 57 -3.04 28.69 -9.61
CA LYS A 57 -2.74 28.42 -8.20
C LYS A 57 -1.51 27.55 -8.11
N LYS A 58 -0.76 27.74 -7.03
CA LYS A 58 0.44 26.95 -6.78
C LYS A 58 0.03 25.60 -6.16
N LEU A 59 0.33 24.51 -6.86
CA LEU A 59 0.06 23.14 -6.43
C LEU A 59 1.04 22.71 -5.32
N ALA A 60 0.57 21.90 -4.38
CA ALA A 60 1.41 21.05 -3.55
C ALA A 60 0.85 19.62 -3.56
N PHE A 61 1.72 18.65 -3.82
CA PHE A 61 1.37 17.23 -3.91
C PHE A 61 2.10 16.44 -2.84
N THR A 62 1.41 15.50 -2.20
CA THR A 62 2.02 14.59 -1.23
C THR A 62 1.35 13.24 -1.27
N SER A 63 2.07 12.22 -0.83
CA SER A 63 1.57 10.86 -0.77
C SER A 63 1.98 10.20 0.55
N PHE A 64 1.07 9.42 1.13
CA PHE A 64 1.33 8.64 2.32
C PHE A 64 0.91 7.18 2.11
N PHE A 65 1.73 6.26 2.59
CA PHE A 65 1.49 4.83 2.49
C PHE A 65 1.43 4.25 3.88
N PHE A 66 0.24 3.87 4.33
CA PHE A 66 0.08 3.15 5.57
C PHE A 66 0.75 1.78 5.46
N TRP A 67 1.41 1.39 6.54
CA TRP A 67 2.03 0.07 6.65
C TRP A 67 1.94 -0.44 8.08
N ARG A 68 1.01 -1.35 8.34
CA ARG A 68 0.74 -1.93 9.66
C ARG A 68 1.96 -2.61 10.30
N ASN A 69 2.81 -3.21 9.47
CA ASN A 69 4.06 -3.85 9.89
C ASN A 69 5.25 -2.87 9.90
N GLY A 70 5.01 -1.60 9.61
CA GLY A 70 6.02 -0.54 9.64
C GLY A 70 6.22 0.06 11.03
N SER A 71 6.97 1.15 11.06
CA SER A 71 7.16 1.97 12.25
C SER A 71 5.84 2.55 12.76
N LYS A 72 5.82 3.02 14.02
CA LYS A 72 4.63 3.65 14.61
C LYS A 72 4.07 4.78 13.74
N ALA A 73 4.93 5.62 13.16
CA ALA A 73 4.54 6.70 12.27
C ALA A 73 3.93 6.21 10.95
N GLN A 74 4.29 5.03 10.44
CA GLN A 74 3.73 4.50 9.19
C GLN A 74 2.33 3.91 9.36
N LYS A 75 1.81 3.81 10.58
CA LYS A 75 0.51 3.19 10.88
C LYS A 75 -0.42 4.04 11.74
N SER A 76 -0.09 5.33 11.94
CA SER A 76 -0.85 6.25 12.80
C SER A 76 -1.27 7.53 12.09
N LEU A 77 -2.28 8.20 12.66
CA LEU A 77 -2.75 9.48 12.14
C LEU A 77 -1.69 10.56 12.35
N ASP A 78 -0.94 10.50 13.46
CA ASP A 78 0.18 11.40 13.71
C ASP A 78 1.21 11.36 12.58
N GLY A 79 1.62 10.17 12.15
CA GLY A 79 2.60 10.03 11.07
C GLY A 79 2.06 10.45 9.70
N LEU A 80 0.77 10.21 9.41
CA LEU A 80 0.08 10.77 8.25
C LEU A 80 0.15 12.30 8.26
N CYS A 81 -0.24 12.94 9.36
CA CYS A 81 -0.24 14.39 9.50
C CYS A 81 1.17 14.98 9.38
N ARG A 82 2.18 14.34 9.99
CA ARG A 82 3.58 14.76 9.90
C ARG A 82 4.10 14.71 8.48
N THR A 83 3.79 13.64 7.75
CA THR A 83 4.26 13.47 6.36
C THR A 83 3.64 14.51 5.45
N ILE A 84 2.31 14.70 5.53
CA ILE A 84 1.61 15.72 4.73
C ILE A 84 2.20 17.11 5.00
N LEU A 85 2.36 17.49 6.27
CA LEU A 85 2.92 18.80 6.61
C LEU A 85 4.37 18.94 6.16
N HIS A 86 5.20 17.93 6.38
CA HIS A 86 6.59 17.95 5.96
C HIS A 86 6.71 18.18 4.45
N ASP A 87 6.00 17.39 3.64
CA ASP A 87 6.10 17.45 2.18
C ASP A 87 5.54 18.77 1.65
N VAL A 88 4.35 19.16 2.09
CA VAL A 88 3.72 20.41 1.64
C VAL A 88 4.57 21.61 2.02
N LEU A 89 5.08 21.68 3.25
CA LEU A 89 5.89 22.83 3.70
C LEU A 89 7.29 22.84 3.07
N ARG A 90 7.84 21.68 2.73
CA ARG A 90 9.11 21.59 1.98
C ARG A 90 8.97 22.13 0.57
N GLU A 91 7.84 21.85 -0.09
CA GLU A 91 7.54 22.44 -1.40
C GLU A 91 7.19 23.93 -1.27
N ARG A 92 6.46 24.30 -0.21
CA ARG A 92 5.81 25.61 -0.03
C ARG A 92 6.19 26.24 1.29
N LEU A 93 7.42 26.74 1.34
CA LEU A 93 7.98 27.41 2.53
C LEU A 93 7.17 28.64 2.95
N ASP A 94 6.43 29.26 2.03
CA ASP A 94 5.56 30.41 2.29
C ASP A 94 4.39 30.09 3.24
N LEU A 95 4.07 28.80 3.44
CA LEU A 95 3.00 28.35 4.33
C LEU A 95 3.45 28.17 5.79
N ILE A 96 4.76 28.06 6.06
CA ILE A 96 5.29 27.81 7.41
C ILE A 96 4.82 28.84 8.44
N PRO A 97 4.88 30.17 8.16
CA PRO A 97 4.43 31.19 9.11
C PRO A 97 2.94 31.12 9.42
N GLU A 98 2.13 30.64 8.47
CA GLU A 98 0.68 30.54 8.59
C GLU A 98 0.28 29.35 9.48
N VAL A 99 0.92 28.19 9.27
CA VAL A 99 0.54 26.95 9.97
C VAL A 99 1.24 26.77 11.31
N PHE A 100 2.46 27.32 11.46
CA PHE A 100 3.27 27.26 12.69
C PHE A 100 3.53 28.66 13.28
N SER A 101 2.54 29.55 13.28
CA SER A 101 2.70 30.96 13.69
C SER A 101 3.37 31.15 15.06
N GLY A 102 3.00 30.33 16.05
CA GLY A 102 3.61 30.35 17.39
C GLY A 102 5.09 29.95 17.39
N GLN A 103 5.41 28.80 16.80
CA GLN A 103 6.78 28.28 16.71
C GLN A 103 7.66 29.18 15.83
N TRP A 104 7.09 29.74 14.76
CA TRP A 104 7.77 30.69 13.87
C TRP A 104 8.15 31.98 14.60
N SER A 105 7.24 32.51 15.42
CA SER A 105 7.50 33.70 16.24
C SER A 105 8.60 33.43 17.27
N GLN A 106 8.57 32.27 17.92
CA GLN A 106 9.62 31.85 18.86
C GLN A 106 10.97 31.66 18.16
N ALA A 107 11.00 31.03 17.00
CA ALA A 107 12.22 30.82 16.22
C ALA A 107 12.87 32.15 15.78
N LYS A 108 12.07 33.15 15.42
CA LYS A 108 12.57 34.50 15.08
C LYS A 108 13.16 35.26 16.27
N GLN A 109 12.68 34.99 17.47
CA GLN A 109 13.13 35.65 18.71
C GLN A 109 14.32 34.91 19.36
N GLY A 110 14.56 33.65 18.98
CA GLY A 110 15.63 32.82 19.55
C GLY A 110 17.03 33.13 19.00
N PRO A 111 18.10 32.86 19.76
CA PRO A 111 19.48 32.99 19.27
C PRO A 111 19.76 31.97 18.16
N TRP A 112 20.34 32.42 17.03
CA TRP A 112 20.72 31.57 15.88
C TRP A 112 21.66 30.39 16.20
N ARG A 113 22.30 30.38 17.38
CA ARG A 113 23.34 29.40 17.77
C ARG A 113 22.85 28.24 18.64
N VAL A 114 21.57 28.24 19.05
CA VAL A 114 21.01 27.10 19.79
C VAL A 114 20.40 26.14 18.78
N GLU A 115 20.89 24.90 18.74
CA GLU A 115 20.15 23.82 18.09
C GLU A 115 18.80 23.70 18.80
N ASN A 116 17.78 24.38 18.29
CA ASN A 116 16.41 24.26 18.77
C ASN A 116 15.82 22.94 18.27
N ARG A 117 16.34 21.81 18.78
CA ARG A 117 15.72 20.48 18.65
C ARG A 117 14.50 20.37 19.57
N GLN A 118 13.61 21.35 19.52
CA GLN A 118 12.33 21.22 20.21
C GLN A 118 11.49 20.20 19.44
N GLU A 119 11.19 19.08 20.10
CA GLU A 119 10.20 18.15 19.58
C GLU A 119 8.85 18.85 19.45
N ILE A 120 8.30 18.87 18.24
CA ILE A 120 6.98 19.43 18.00
C ILE A 120 5.93 18.38 18.44
N PRO A 121 5.10 18.69 19.45
CA PRO A 121 4.10 17.75 19.95
C PRO A 121 3.07 17.38 18.87
N SER A 122 2.52 16.17 18.96
CA SER A 122 1.51 15.67 18.01
C SER A 122 0.30 16.60 17.89
N SER A 123 -0.17 17.18 18.99
CA SER A 123 -1.28 18.14 18.99
C SER A 123 -1.00 19.40 18.16
N VAL A 124 0.25 19.87 18.17
CA VAL A 124 0.69 21.03 17.38
C VAL A 124 0.73 20.68 15.90
N ILE A 125 1.21 19.48 15.56
CA ILE A 125 1.21 18.95 14.18
C ILE A 125 -0.23 18.83 13.66
N LYS A 126 -1.11 18.15 14.38
CA LYS A 126 -2.52 17.98 13.97
C LYS A 126 -3.19 19.36 13.79
N GLY A 127 -3.02 20.26 14.74
CA GLY A 127 -3.55 21.62 14.63
C GLY A 127 -2.94 22.44 13.49
N ALA A 128 -1.67 22.23 13.14
CA ALA A 128 -1.04 22.88 11.98
C ALA A 128 -1.63 22.39 10.66
N LEU A 129 -1.91 21.08 10.54
CA LEU A 129 -2.56 20.53 9.37
C LEU A 129 -4.02 20.99 9.25
N GLU A 130 -4.74 21.05 10.38
CA GLU A 130 -6.09 21.64 10.40
C GLU A 130 -6.07 23.10 9.95
N ARG A 131 -5.13 23.91 10.43
CA ARG A 131 -4.96 25.31 9.96
C ARG A 131 -4.65 25.37 8.46
N LEU A 132 -3.83 24.45 7.95
CA LEU A 132 -3.52 24.38 6.52
C LEU A 132 -4.78 24.09 5.68
N LEU A 133 -5.55 23.07 6.06
CA LEU A 133 -6.65 22.54 5.25
C LEU A 133 -7.99 23.24 5.49
N GLN A 134 -8.18 23.94 6.62
CA GLN A 134 -9.41 24.65 6.94
C GLN A 134 -9.35 26.16 6.63
N ASN A 135 -8.17 26.70 6.28
CA ASN A 135 -8.01 28.12 5.98
C ASN A 135 -8.33 28.46 4.53
N LYS A 136 -9.55 28.98 4.31
CA LYS A 136 -10.06 29.43 3.00
C LYS A 136 -9.16 30.43 2.27
N LYS A 137 -8.38 31.25 2.99
CA LYS A 137 -7.48 32.22 2.36
C LYS A 137 -6.32 31.53 1.64
N LEU A 138 -5.81 30.41 2.18
CA LEU A 138 -4.72 29.67 1.55
C LEU A 138 -5.17 29.08 0.21
N TYR A 139 -6.40 28.56 0.15
CA TYR A 139 -6.99 28.03 -1.09
C TYR A 139 -7.16 29.06 -2.20
N GLN A 140 -7.07 30.37 -1.93
CA GLN A 140 -7.08 31.39 -2.99
C GLN A 140 -5.83 31.29 -3.87
N GLN A 141 -4.70 30.88 -3.28
CA GLN A 141 -3.40 30.81 -3.95
C GLN A 141 -2.87 29.38 -4.13
N HIS A 142 -3.50 28.41 -3.45
CA HIS A 142 -2.99 27.03 -3.35
C HIS A 142 -4.05 26.01 -3.73
N ARG A 143 -3.58 24.87 -4.26
CA ARG A 143 -4.36 23.63 -4.32
C ARG A 143 -3.51 22.49 -3.79
N PHE A 144 -4.15 21.57 -3.08
CA PHE A 144 -3.48 20.43 -2.47
C PHE A 144 -4.02 19.12 -3.04
N CYS A 145 -3.13 18.19 -3.35
CA CYS A 145 -3.51 16.84 -3.73
C CYS A 145 -2.75 15.84 -2.85
N ILE A 146 -3.50 14.96 -2.18
CA ILE A 146 -2.99 14.04 -1.18
C ILE A 146 -3.42 12.63 -1.58
N PHE A 147 -2.44 11.75 -1.80
CA PHE A 147 -2.69 10.34 -2.08
C PHE A 147 -2.43 9.53 -0.81
N ILE A 148 -3.38 8.71 -0.38
CA ILE A 148 -3.27 7.91 0.85
C ILE A 148 -3.58 6.45 0.50
N ASP A 149 -2.55 5.59 0.58
CA ASP A 149 -2.68 4.16 0.33
C ASP A 149 -2.81 3.37 1.63
N GLY A 150 -3.68 2.35 1.61
CA GLY A 150 -3.82 1.37 2.66
C GLY A 150 -4.54 1.87 3.91
N LEU A 151 -5.70 2.52 3.79
CA LEU A 151 -6.46 2.96 4.97
C LEU A 151 -6.76 1.80 5.95
N ASP A 152 -6.92 0.58 5.43
CA ASP A 152 -7.07 -0.65 6.22
C ASP A 152 -5.79 -1.09 6.95
N GLU A 153 -4.64 -0.49 6.67
CA GLU A 153 -3.36 -0.74 7.34
C GLU A 153 -3.09 0.24 8.50
N PHE A 154 -4.01 1.19 8.75
CA PHE A 154 -4.04 2.00 9.96
C PHE A 154 -4.18 1.10 11.20
N GLU A 155 -3.55 1.48 12.31
CA GLU A 155 -3.59 0.75 13.58
C GLU A 155 -4.67 1.32 14.53
N PRO A 156 -5.88 0.73 14.57
CA PRO A 156 -6.96 1.26 15.38
C PRO A 156 -6.76 1.03 16.88
N GLY A 157 -7.20 1.98 17.70
CA GLY A 157 -7.33 1.84 19.15
C GLY A 157 -6.03 1.86 19.97
N VAL A 158 -4.84 1.85 19.33
CA VAL A 158 -3.56 1.78 20.06
C VAL A 158 -2.92 3.15 20.24
N GLN A 159 -2.55 3.82 19.15
CA GLN A 159 -1.72 5.03 19.23
C GLN A 159 -2.54 6.30 19.47
N ASP A 160 -3.58 6.48 18.66
CA ASP A 160 -4.42 7.68 18.69
C ASP A 160 -5.77 7.44 19.41
N GLY A 161 -6.06 6.18 19.82
CA GLY A 161 -7.36 5.78 20.35
C GLY A 161 -8.49 5.80 19.31
N LEU A 162 -8.16 6.01 18.03
CA LEU A 162 -9.09 6.15 16.92
C LEU A 162 -9.37 4.79 16.26
N TYR A 163 -10.59 4.62 15.76
CA TYR A 163 -10.99 3.50 14.92
C TYR A 163 -11.08 3.94 13.45
N TYR A 164 -11.38 3.00 12.54
CA TYR A 164 -11.49 3.31 11.11
C TYR A 164 -12.53 4.39 10.81
N ILE A 165 -13.67 4.39 11.52
CA ILE A 165 -14.70 5.42 11.34
C ILE A 165 -14.18 6.82 11.73
N ASP A 166 -13.36 6.92 12.77
CA ASP A 166 -12.78 8.19 13.18
C ASP A 166 -11.77 8.69 12.13
N LEU A 167 -10.98 7.79 11.54
CA LEU A 167 -10.08 8.13 10.43
C LEU A 167 -10.88 8.67 9.23
N VAL A 168 -11.98 7.99 8.85
CA VAL A 168 -12.88 8.46 7.78
C VAL A 168 -13.41 9.86 8.10
N ASN A 169 -13.90 10.07 9.32
CA ASN A 169 -14.44 11.36 9.77
C ASN A 169 -13.39 12.48 9.66
N VAL A 170 -12.15 12.22 10.07
CA VAL A 170 -11.04 13.18 9.95
C VAL A 170 -10.76 13.52 8.48
N LEU A 171 -10.66 12.50 7.60
CA LEU A 171 -10.40 12.71 6.17
C LEU A 171 -11.54 13.48 5.49
N ARG A 172 -12.80 13.20 5.83
CA ARG A 172 -13.96 13.96 5.37
C ARG A 172 -13.91 15.40 5.86
N GLN A 173 -13.61 15.61 7.14
CA GLN A 173 -13.51 16.94 7.74
C GLN A 173 -12.52 17.84 7.01
N TRP A 174 -11.39 17.29 6.55
CA TRP A 174 -10.39 18.03 5.78
C TRP A 174 -10.94 18.64 4.48
N THR A 175 -11.99 18.05 3.91
CA THR A 175 -12.56 18.48 2.62
C THR A 175 -13.63 19.57 2.75
N ILE A 176 -14.23 19.77 3.93
CA ILE A 176 -15.42 20.63 4.13
C ILE A 176 -15.20 22.08 3.68
N HIS A 177 -14.00 22.64 3.90
CA HIS A 177 -13.69 24.03 3.55
C HIS A 177 -12.81 24.16 2.30
N ALA A 178 -12.59 23.07 1.57
CA ALA A 178 -11.68 23.04 0.43
C ALA A 178 -12.26 23.71 -0.82
N ASP A 179 -13.58 23.67 -1.02
CA ASP A 179 -14.28 24.30 -2.15
C ASP A 179 -13.61 23.97 -3.51
N GLY A 180 -13.37 22.67 -3.75
CA GLY A 180 -12.72 22.17 -4.97
C GLY A 180 -11.20 22.36 -5.05
N ASN A 181 -10.54 22.79 -3.96
CA ASN A 181 -9.08 23.05 -3.92
C ASN A 181 -8.27 21.98 -3.14
N LEU A 182 -8.92 20.92 -2.65
CA LEU A 182 -8.30 19.73 -2.06
C LEU A 182 -8.77 18.49 -2.82
N LYS A 183 -7.84 17.61 -3.16
CA LYS A 183 -8.13 16.28 -3.71
C LYS A 183 -7.51 15.20 -2.84
N LEU A 184 -8.30 14.22 -2.44
CA LEU A 184 -7.87 13.04 -1.70
C LEU A 184 -8.06 11.79 -2.57
N CYS A 185 -6.97 11.12 -2.95
CA CYS A 185 -7.05 9.80 -3.57
C CYS A 185 -6.78 8.75 -2.48
N LEU A 186 -7.78 7.96 -2.14
CA LEU A 186 -7.75 7.01 -1.05
C LEU A 186 -7.73 5.59 -1.60
N SER A 187 -6.94 4.71 -0.99
CA SER A 187 -6.92 3.28 -1.32
C SER A 187 -7.12 2.44 -0.06
N SER A 188 -7.97 1.41 -0.15
CA SER A 188 -8.21 0.47 0.95
C SER A 188 -8.62 -0.91 0.44
N ARG A 189 -8.60 -1.90 1.33
CA ARG A 189 -9.38 -3.13 1.15
C ARG A 189 -10.89 -2.86 1.14
N GLU A 190 -11.62 -3.86 0.68
CA GLU A 190 -13.09 -3.95 0.70
C GLU A 190 -13.61 -4.26 2.11
N GLU A 191 -13.20 -3.44 3.09
CA GLU A 191 -13.73 -3.49 4.45
C GLU A 191 -15.03 -2.69 4.51
N GLY A 192 -16.04 -3.20 5.23
CA GLY A 192 -17.39 -2.63 5.24
C GLY A 192 -17.42 -1.12 5.52
N VAL A 193 -16.69 -0.67 6.56
CA VAL A 193 -16.63 0.75 6.92
C VAL A 193 -16.16 1.67 5.78
N PHE A 194 -15.22 1.24 4.94
CA PHE A 194 -14.75 2.07 3.83
C PHE A 194 -15.68 1.98 2.63
N MET A 195 -16.30 0.82 2.41
CA MET A 195 -17.26 0.64 1.31
C MET A 195 -18.54 1.44 1.56
N ASP A 196 -19.05 1.42 2.78
CA ASP A 196 -20.26 2.16 3.18
C ASP A 196 -20.01 3.67 3.14
N GLU A 197 -18.89 4.13 3.73
CA GLU A 197 -18.63 5.56 3.86
C GLU A 197 -18.21 6.23 2.55
N TYR A 198 -17.58 5.50 1.61
CA TYR A 198 -17.13 6.04 0.31
C TYR A 198 -17.99 5.59 -0.88
N GLU A 199 -19.17 4.99 -0.65
CA GLU A 199 -20.05 4.47 -1.71
C GLU A 199 -20.41 5.55 -2.76
N SER A 200 -20.64 6.78 -2.29
CA SER A 200 -21.04 7.91 -3.14
C SER A 200 -19.87 8.59 -3.86
N ASP A 201 -18.62 8.31 -3.49
CA ASP A 201 -17.46 8.93 -4.12
C ASP A 201 -17.09 8.22 -5.43
N PRO A 202 -16.47 8.94 -6.37
CA PRO A 202 -15.94 8.31 -7.57
C PRO A 202 -14.84 7.33 -7.19
N GLY A 203 -14.99 6.10 -7.66
CA GLY A 203 -14.00 5.06 -7.42
C GLY A 203 -14.06 3.92 -8.41
N PHE A 204 -13.20 2.94 -8.21
CA PHE A 204 -13.31 1.63 -8.86
C PHE A 204 -12.66 0.51 -8.01
N PRO A 205 -13.22 -0.70 -8.06
CA PRO A 205 -12.56 -1.89 -7.54
C PRO A 205 -11.42 -2.33 -8.47
N LEU A 206 -10.19 -2.39 -7.95
CA LEU A 206 -9.01 -2.67 -8.77
C LEU A 206 -9.00 -4.11 -9.34
N GLN A 207 -9.52 -5.10 -8.60
CA GLN A 207 -9.49 -6.49 -9.05
C GLN A 207 -10.23 -6.73 -10.37
N ASP A 208 -11.16 -5.85 -10.74
CA ASP A 208 -11.93 -5.98 -11.97
C ASP A 208 -11.17 -5.41 -13.19
N LEU A 209 -10.09 -4.67 -12.93
CA LEU A 209 -9.27 -4.02 -13.95
C LEU A 209 -7.96 -4.77 -14.24
N THR A 210 -7.56 -5.75 -13.42
CA THR A 210 -6.23 -6.37 -13.49
C THR A 210 -6.11 -7.51 -14.48
N ARG A 211 -7.22 -8.01 -15.04
CA ARG A 211 -7.24 -9.21 -15.91
C ARG A 211 -6.27 -9.09 -17.09
N PHE A 212 -6.31 -7.98 -17.81
CA PHE A 212 -5.44 -7.76 -18.98
C PHE A 212 -3.96 -7.71 -18.60
N ASP A 213 -3.62 -7.07 -17.48
CA ASP A 213 -2.24 -7.00 -16.99
C ASP A 213 -1.72 -8.38 -16.59
N MET A 214 -2.58 -9.21 -15.98
CA MET A 214 -2.25 -10.59 -15.67
C MET A 214 -2.04 -11.43 -16.93
N GLN A 215 -2.89 -11.28 -17.95
CA GLN A 215 -2.69 -11.95 -19.25
C GLN A 215 -1.34 -11.61 -19.86
N ASN A 216 -0.97 -10.33 -19.87
CA ASN A 216 0.32 -9.86 -20.38
C ASN A 216 1.48 -10.38 -19.54
N TYR A 217 1.33 -10.39 -18.21
CA TYR A 217 2.32 -10.95 -17.30
C TYR A 217 2.54 -12.45 -17.56
N VAL A 218 1.47 -13.24 -17.67
CA VAL A 218 1.54 -14.68 -17.99
C VAL A 218 2.22 -14.90 -19.34
N ARG A 219 1.75 -14.21 -20.40
CA ARG A 219 2.31 -14.32 -21.75
C ARG A 219 3.80 -13.99 -21.78
N SER A 220 4.21 -12.91 -21.11
CA SER A 220 5.61 -12.50 -21.05
C SER A 220 6.47 -13.52 -20.30
N ARG A 221 6.00 -14.01 -19.15
CA ARG A 221 6.78 -14.91 -18.28
C ARG A 221 6.82 -16.36 -18.75
N LEU A 222 5.86 -16.80 -19.55
CA LEU A 222 5.80 -18.11 -20.18
C LEU A 222 6.12 -18.06 -21.69
N SER A 223 6.85 -17.02 -22.12
CA SER A 223 7.23 -16.84 -23.54
C SER A 223 8.03 -18.02 -24.11
N ASN A 224 8.85 -18.68 -23.29
CA ASN A 224 9.67 -19.83 -23.68
C ASN A 224 8.92 -21.17 -23.71
N LEU A 225 7.61 -21.19 -23.44
CA LEU A 225 6.81 -22.40 -23.58
C LEU A 225 6.53 -22.62 -25.08
N GLU A 226 7.02 -23.73 -25.63
CA GLU A 226 6.89 -24.07 -27.07
C GLU A 226 5.46 -24.48 -27.45
N ASP A 227 4.71 -25.05 -26.50
CA ASP A 227 3.32 -25.45 -26.67
C ASP A 227 2.40 -24.20 -26.63
N GLU A 228 2.10 -23.65 -27.81
CA GLU A 228 1.28 -22.44 -27.95
C GLU A 228 -0.18 -22.65 -27.52
N ASP A 229 -0.73 -23.87 -27.67
CA ASP A 229 -2.09 -24.18 -27.20
C ASP A 229 -2.16 -24.11 -25.68
N LEU A 230 -1.22 -24.79 -24.99
CA LEU A 230 -1.13 -24.76 -23.53
C LEU A 230 -0.82 -23.34 -23.01
N LYS A 231 0.00 -22.58 -23.73
CA LYS A 231 0.27 -21.17 -23.40
C LYS A 231 -0.99 -20.33 -23.50
N GLY A 232 -1.83 -20.55 -24.52
CA GLY A 232 -3.15 -19.96 -24.66
C GLY A 232 -4.06 -20.30 -23.48
N GLU A 233 -4.11 -21.57 -23.05
CA GLU A 233 -4.83 -22.01 -21.86
C GLU A 233 -4.35 -21.25 -20.61
N PHE A 234 -3.03 -21.18 -20.37
CA PHE A 234 -2.49 -20.45 -19.23
C PHE A 234 -2.85 -18.96 -19.22
N VAL A 235 -2.78 -18.31 -20.38
CA VAL A 235 -3.12 -16.88 -20.50
C VAL A 235 -4.58 -16.63 -20.17
N ASN A 236 -5.49 -17.57 -20.40
CA ASN A 236 -6.91 -17.40 -20.09
C ASN A 236 -7.26 -17.87 -18.67
N ASP A 237 -6.84 -19.07 -18.30
CA ASP A 237 -7.27 -19.73 -17.06
C ASP A 237 -6.63 -19.13 -15.80
N ILE A 238 -5.37 -18.69 -15.87
CA ILE A 238 -4.68 -18.14 -14.69
C ILE A 238 -5.36 -16.84 -14.24
N PRO A 239 -5.57 -15.82 -15.09
CA PRO A 239 -6.32 -14.63 -14.68
C PRO A 239 -7.72 -14.95 -14.15
N ASP A 240 -8.43 -15.90 -14.77
CA ASP A 240 -9.80 -16.25 -14.36
C ASP A 240 -9.84 -16.94 -12.99
N LYS A 241 -8.88 -17.83 -12.70
CA LYS A 241 -8.75 -18.49 -11.38
C LYS A 241 -8.21 -17.57 -10.28
N SER A 242 -7.47 -16.52 -10.65
CA SER A 242 -6.90 -15.55 -9.71
C SER A 242 -7.96 -14.68 -9.01
N SER A 243 -9.16 -14.57 -9.58
CA SER A 243 -10.23 -13.67 -9.12
C SER A 243 -9.76 -12.21 -8.93
N GLY A 244 -8.84 -11.77 -9.81
CA GLY A 244 -8.26 -10.43 -9.84
C GLY A 244 -7.17 -10.17 -8.80
N ILE A 245 -6.63 -11.23 -8.17
CA ILE A 245 -5.53 -11.14 -7.21
C ILE A 245 -4.17 -11.38 -7.88
N PHE A 246 -3.39 -10.32 -8.07
CA PHE A 246 -2.12 -10.39 -8.79
C PHE A 246 -1.06 -11.26 -8.08
N LEU A 247 -1.05 -11.27 -6.75
CA LEU A 247 -0.16 -12.14 -5.97
C LEU A 247 -0.40 -13.62 -6.30
N TRP A 248 -1.65 -14.03 -6.48
CA TRP A 248 -2.01 -15.40 -6.88
C TRP A 248 -1.38 -15.74 -8.23
N THR A 249 -1.56 -14.86 -9.21
CA THR A 249 -1.01 -15.00 -10.57
C THR A 249 0.52 -15.08 -10.55
N TYR A 250 1.17 -14.22 -9.76
CA TYR A 250 2.61 -14.22 -9.58
C TYR A 250 3.12 -15.57 -9.04
N LEU A 251 2.52 -16.08 -7.96
CA LEU A 251 2.91 -17.34 -7.33
C LEU A 251 2.73 -18.53 -8.27
N VAL A 252 1.57 -18.61 -8.94
CA VAL A 252 1.26 -19.68 -9.89
C VAL A 252 2.24 -19.70 -11.07
N VAL A 253 2.47 -18.54 -11.70
CA VAL A 253 3.43 -18.44 -12.81
C VAL A 253 4.84 -18.81 -12.36
N LYS A 254 5.25 -18.41 -11.15
CA LYS A 254 6.54 -18.81 -10.57
C LYS A 254 6.64 -20.33 -10.43
N THR A 255 5.61 -20.98 -9.91
CA THR A 255 5.54 -22.45 -9.78
C THR A 255 5.61 -23.15 -11.13
N ILE A 256 4.87 -22.68 -12.13
CA ILE A 256 4.89 -23.22 -13.50
C ILE A 256 6.30 -23.10 -14.09
N ARG A 257 6.93 -21.92 -13.98
CA ARG A 257 8.30 -21.70 -14.48
C ARG A 257 9.31 -22.63 -13.81
N ASN A 258 9.19 -22.86 -12.51
CA ASN A 258 10.05 -23.83 -11.82
C ASN A 258 9.87 -25.25 -12.39
N LYS A 259 8.62 -25.69 -12.64
CA LYS A 259 8.35 -26.99 -13.27
C LYS A 259 8.90 -27.09 -14.70
N MET A 260 8.84 -26.01 -15.48
CA MET A 260 9.45 -25.96 -16.82
C MET A 260 10.97 -26.15 -16.77
N THR A 261 11.65 -25.54 -15.80
CA THR A 261 13.11 -25.73 -15.59
C THR A 261 13.46 -27.20 -15.33
N HIS A 262 12.57 -27.95 -14.68
CA HIS A 262 12.72 -29.39 -14.45
C HIS A 262 12.20 -30.26 -15.60
N LYS A 263 12.04 -29.71 -16.81
CA LYS A 263 11.61 -30.40 -18.03
C LYS A 263 10.27 -31.14 -17.90
N ALA A 264 9.32 -30.57 -17.14
CA ALA A 264 7.96 -31.10 -17.08
C ALA A 264 7.30 -31.11 -18.47
N THR A 265 6.53 -32.15 -18.78
CA THR A 265 5.81 -32.26 -20.06
C THR A 265 4.58 -31.34 -20.09
N SER A 266 4.11 -30.98 -21.29
CA SER A 266 2.87 -30.20 -21.46
C SER A 266 1.68 -30.83 -20.74
N GLU A 267 1.56 -32.17 -20.74
CA GLU A 267 0.48 -32.87 -20.05
C GLU A 267 0.54 -32.69 -18.53
N THR A 268 1.74 -32.75 -17.94
CA THR A 268 1.92 -32.48 -16.50
C THR A 268 1.57 -31.04 -16.15
N LEU A 269 1.96 -30.09 -17.00
CA LEU A 269 1.65 -28.67 -16.82
C LEU A 269 0.13 -28.39 -16.93
N ARG A 270 -0.55 -29.02 -17.89
CA ARG A 270 -2.02 -28.93 -18.04
C ARG A 270 -2.76 -29.56 -16.85
N LYS A 271 -2.31 -30.72 -16.38
CA LYS A 271 -2.83 -31.33 -15.14
C LYS A 271 -2.65 -30.40 -13.94
N HIS A 272 -1.48 -29.76 -13.82
CA HIS A 272 -1.24 -28.79 -12.76
C HIS A 272 -2.18 -27.59 -12.86
N LEU A 273 -2.35 -27.00 -14.04
CA LEU A 273 -3.30 -25.90 -14.29
C LEU A 273 -4.70 -26.25 -13.79
N ASN A 274 -5.18 -27.45 -14.10
CA ASN A 274 -6.52 -27.91 -13.70
C ASN A 274 -6.69 -28.05 -12.19
N MET A 275 -5.64 -28.46 -11.47
CA MET A 275 -5.67 -28.60 -10.00
C MET A 275 -5.53 -27.28 -9.23
N LEU A 276 -5.21 -26.17 -9.91
CA LEU A 276 -5.02 -24.89 -9.24
C LEU A 276 -6.33 -24.41 -8.60
N PRO A 277 -6.33 -24.09 -7.30
CA PRO A 277 -7.51 -23.62 -6.61
C PRO A 277 -7.77 -22.13 -6.90
N ARG A 278 -9.02 -21.71 -6.76
CA ARG A 278 -9.39 -20.28 -6.87
C ARG A 278 -9.10 -19.53 -5.58
N GLY A 279 -8.54 -18.33 -5.71
CA GLY A 279 -8.26 -17.44 -4.59
C GLY A 279 -6.96 -17.75 -3.83
N VAL A 280 -6.44 -16.74 -3.12
CA VAL A 280 -5.12 -16.79 -2.46
C VAL A 280 -5.07 -17.73 -1.27
N GLU A 281 -6.11 -17.78 -0.44
CA GLU A 281 -6.13 -18.65 0.73
C GLU A 281 -6.05 -20.14 0.35
N SER A 282 -6.89 -20.55 -0.61
CA SER A 282 -6.88 -21.90 -1.15
C SER A 282 -5.55 -22.21 -1.85
N LEU A 283 -4.93 -21.23 -2.51
CA LEU A 283 -3.61 -21.38 -3.10
C LEU A 283 -2.53 -21.64 -2.04
N PHE A 284 -2.55 -20.92 -0.92
CA PHE A 284 -1.61 -21.19 0.17
C PHE A 284 -1.78 -22.61 0.72
N HIS A 285 -3.02 -23.07 0.93
CA HIS A 285 -3.28 -24.44 1.34
C HIS A 285 -2.72 -25.45 0.33
N HIS A 286 -2.96 -25.23 -0.97
CA HIS A 286 -2.44 -26.08 -2.03
C HIS A 286 -0.90 -26.10 -2.07
N ILE A 287 -0.24 -24.96 -1.91
CA ILE A 287 1.23 -24.87 -1.86
C ILE A 287 1.76 -25.65 -0.66
N LEU A 288 1.18 -25.46 0.52
CA LEU A 288 1.62 -26.15 1.75
C LEU A 288 1.44 -27.67 1.66
N GLN A 289 0.37 -28.14 1.00
CA GLN A 289 0.13 -29.58 0.78
C GLN A 289 1.07 -30.21 -0.24
N GLN A 290 1.72 -29.41 -1.12
CA GLN A 290 2.67 -29.90 -2.10
C GLN A 290 4.13 -29.85 -1.63
N LEU A 291 4.39 -29.41 -0.40
CA LEU A 291 5.75 -29.41 0.15
C LEU A 291 6.23 -30.85 0.37
N GLU A 292 7.48 -31.12 0.00
CA GLU A 292 8.16 -32.36 0.36
C GLU A 292 8.25 -32.50 1.89
N PRO A 293 8.30 -33.72 2.45
CA PRO A 293 8.25 -33.93 3.91
C PRO A 293 9.29 -33.12 4.71
N GLY A 294 10.49 -32.93 4.14
CA GLY A 294 11.54 -32.10 4.74
C GLY A 294 11.17 -30.60 4.78
N ASP A 295 10.73 -30.06 3.65
CA ASP A 295 10.32 -28.65 3.53
C ASP A 295 9.06 -28.34 4.34
N ALA A 296 8.11 -29.29 4.38
CA ALA A 296 6.90 -29.19 5.20
C ALA A 296 7.24 -29.10 6.68
N ARG A 297 8.16 -29.97 7.16
CA ARG A 297 8.63 -29.94 8.55
C ARG A 297 9.30 -28.61 8.89
N LYS A 298 10.19 -28.12 8.02
CA LYS A 298 10.87 -26.83 8.22
C LYS A 298 9.88 -25.67 8.25
N THR A 299 8.93 -25.66 7.32
CA THR A 299 7.88 -24.64 7.24
C THR A 299 7.00 -24.63 8.49
N LEU A 300 6.57 -25.79 8.98
CA LEU A 300 5.82 -25.92 10.23
C LEU A 300 6.61 -25.35 11.42
N ARG A 301 7.90 -25.65 11.55
CA ARG A 301 8.75 -25.09 12.61
C ARG A 301 8.88 -23.57 12.55
N ILE A 302 9.02 -23.02 11.35
CA ILE A 302 9.05 -21.56 11.16
C ILE A 302 7.72 -20.96 11.62
N ILE A 303 6.59 -21.52 11.19
CA ILE A 303 5.25 -21.03 11.57
C ILE A 303 5.06 -21.11 13.09
N ASP A 304 5.40 -22.25 13.70
CA ASP A 304 5.28 -22.47 15.15
C ASP A 304 6.17 -21.51 15.96
N SER A 305 7.41 -21.31 15.52
CA SER A 305 8.34 -20.34 16.13
C SER A 305 7.80 -18.91 16.05
N LEU A 306 7.24 -18.52 14.90
CA LEU A 306 6.63 -17.19 14.71
C LEU A 306 5.37 -17.02 15.58
N GLN A 307 4.53 -18.04 15.72
CA GLN A 307 3.36 -18.02 16.61
C GLN A 307 3.77 -17.90 18.09
N THR A 308 4.82 -18.63 18.48
CA THR A 308 5.38 -18.58 19.83
C THR A 308 5.98 -17.20 20.12
N ALA A 309 6.76 -16.64 19.19
CA ALA A 309 7.33 -15.30 19.30
C ALA A 309 6.29 -14.16 19.21
N LYS A 310 5.07 -14.44 18.74
CA LYS A 310 3.95 -13.50 18.84
C LYS A 310 3.30 -13.55 20.23
N SER A 311 3.29 -14.72 20.86
CA SER A 311 2.66 -14.96 22.16
C SER A 311 3.59 -14.63 23.34
N ILE A 312 4.89 -14.70 23.11
CA ILE A 312 5.97 -14.34 24.03
C ILE A 312 6.73 -13.21 23.35
N PRO A 313 7.05 -12.08 24.01
CA PRO A 313 7.78 -10.95 23.39
C PRO A 313 9.24 -11.32 23.12
N LEU A 314 9.47 -12.28 22.25
CA LEU A 314 10.75 -12.81 21.85
C LEU A 314 11.07 -12.27 20.46
N GLU A 315 12.14 -11.49 20.34
CA GLU A 315 12.65 -11.09 19.04
C GLU A 315 13.42 -12.26 18.43
N LEU A 316 12.89 -12.84 17.34
CA LEU A 316 13.58 -13.86 16.56
C LEU A 316 14.27 -13.20 15.36
N PRO A 317 15.61 -13.12 15.33
CA PRO A 317 16.33 -12.64 14.16
C PRO A 317 16.04 -13.55 12.96
N MET A 318 15.93 -12.99 11.75
CA MET A 318 15.76 -13.79 10.54
C MET A 318 16.86 -14.85 10.36
N LEU A 319 18.06 -14.58 10.88
CA LEU A 319 19.19 -15.51 10.87
C LEU A 319 18.91 -16.80 11.67
N ALA A 320 18.07 -16.74 12.70
CA ALA A 320 17.71 -17.93 13.48
C ALA A 320 16.99 -18.98 12.61
N PHE A 321 16.21 -18.55 11.62
CA PHE A 321 15.51 -19.46 10.70
C PHE A 321 16.46 -20.10 9.67
N PHE A 322 17.59 -19.45 9.35
CA PHE A 322 18.61 -20.04 8.49
C PHE A 322 19.28 -21.24 9.16
N LEU A 323 19.45 -21.17 10.49
CA LEU A 323 20.13 -22.19 11.30
C LEU A 323 19.21 -23.34 11.73
N LEU A 324 17.94 -23.35 11.33
CA LEU A 324 16.99 -24.42 11.70
C LEU A 324 17.53 -25.81 11.36
N ASP A 325 18.14 -25.97 10.18
CA ASP A 325 18.68 -27.28 9.76
C ASP A 325 19.90 -27.72 10.59
N GLU A 326 20.60 -26.77 11.23
CA GLU A 326 21.70 -27.06 12.16
C GLU A 326 21.16 -27.44 13.53
N TYR A 327 20.10 -26.79 14.02
CA TYR A 327 19.38 -27.21 15.23
C TYR A 327 18.70 -28.57 15.09
N ASP A 328 18.24 -28.94 13.89
CA ASP A 328 17.68 -30.26 13.58
C ASP A 328 18.75 -31.36 13.70
N ARG A 329 19.99 -31.05 13.31
CA ARG A 329 21.12 -31.98 13.35
C ARG A 329 21.78 -32.03 14.73
N ASP A 330 21.77 -30.93 15.47
CA ASP A 330 22.29 -30.85 16.82
C ASP A 330 21.46 -29.90 17.69
N LEU A 331 20.74 -30.48 18.66
CA LEU A 331 19.98 -29.74 19.66
C LEU A 331 20.86 -28.86 20.57
N LYS A 332 22.18 -29.09 20.60
CA LYS A 332 23.17 -28.29 21.31
C LYS A 332 23.95 -27.34 20.40
N PHE A 333 23.52 -27.13 19.16
CA PHE A 333 24.21 -26.29 18.18
C PHE A 333 24.58 -24.89 18.75
N SER A 334 23.65 -24.25 19.46
CA SER A 334 23.87 -22.95 20.09
C SER A 334 24.67 -22.97 21.40
N LEU A 335 25.02 -24.15 21.90
CA LEU A 335 25.79 -24.37 23.12
C LEU A 335 27.21 -24.84 22.82
N ARG A 336 27.60 -24.92 21.54
CA ARG A 336 28.98 -25.22 21.15
C ARG A 336 29.82 -23.95 21.26
N ASP A 337 30.91 -24.03 22.00
CA ASP A 337 31.94 -23.00 21.99
C ASP A 337 32.60 -22.94 20.59
N GLY A 338 32.71 -21.73 20.00
CA GLY A 338 33.50 -21.49 18.78
C GLY A 338 32.75 -21.16 17.48
N LEU A 339 31.55 -20.58 17.51
CA LEU A 339 30.91 -20.00 16.29
C LEU A 339 31.52 -18.65 15.85
N GLU A 340 32.53 -18.15 16.57
CA GLU A 340 33.40 -17.04 16.17
C GLU A 340 34.63 -17.60 15.43
N SER A 341 34.53 -17.80 14.10
CA SER A 341 35.73 -17.91 13.24
C SER A 341 35.44 -17.43 11.83
#